data_AF-C1E8F8-F1
#
_entry.id   AF-C1E8F8-F1
#
_cell.length_a   1.000
_cell.length_b   1.000
_cell.length_c   1.000
_cell.angle_alpha   90.00
_cell.angle_beta   90.00
_cell.angle_gamma   90.00
#
_symmetry.space_group_name_H-M   'P 1'
#
loop_
_entity.id
_entity.type
_entity.pdbx_description
1 polymer ?
#
loop_
_entity_poly.entity_id
_entity_poly.type
_entity_poly.pdbx_seq_one_letter_code
_entity_poly.pdbx_strand_id
1 'polypeptide(L)'
;MAGATRDNTRVSPSFKMNALLVYCALVVDVFVAAYADITYGSTSQVDVMATIFQICSFFLTVMCLYNMMSETQLVKRAMFFKLADEFAPAVFLTFLYFVFILATRFYRLGLVYQNYPHLQIWNESAFTGLYIFTKIVQVMYYSTVVWSMQKLLASPELFRSSQSSFHSVYPANN
;
A
#
# COMPACT_ATOMS: atom_id res chain seq x y z
N MET A 1 7.09 26.74 -30.03
CA MET A 1 7.53 26.57 -28.63
C MET A 1 6.61 27.40 -27.76
N ALA A 2 5.53 26.81 -27.26
CA ALA A 2 4.59 27.47 -26.34
C ALA A 2 4.88 26.94 -24.94
N GLY A 3 5.24 27.84 -24.04
CA GLY A 3 5.75 27.55 -22.71
C GLY A 3 4.78 26.69 -21.91
N ALA A 4 5.31 25.60 -21.37
CA ALA A 4 4.70 24.81 -20.33
C ALA A 4 4.53 25.68 -19.07
N THR A 5 3.40 26.38 -18.95
CA THR A 5 2.86 26.68 -17.64
C THR A 5 2.46 25.35 -17.03
N ARG A 6 3.39 24.74 -16.28
CA ARG A 6 3.08 23.75 -15.25
C ARG A 6 2.04 24.40 -14.34
N ASP A 7 0.78 24.23 -14.66
CA ASP A 7 -0.30 24.62 -13.79
C ASP A 7 -0.09 23.83 -12.50
N ASN A 8 0.29 24.54 -11.45
CA ASN A 8 0.39 24.00 -10.11
C ASN A 8 -1.02 23.59 -9.69
N THR A 9 -1.44 22.39 -10.08
CA THR A 9 -2.66 21.76 -9.58
C THR A 9 -2.56 21.76 -8.07
N ARG A 10 -3.43 22.54 -7.42
CA ARG A 10 -3.47 22.64 -5.95
C ARG A 10 -3.86 21.27 -5.40
N VAL A 11 -2.85 20.52 -4.97
CA VAL A 11 -3.02 19.27 -4.24
C VAL A 11 -3.57 19.59 -2.85
N SER A 12 -4.62 18.89 -2.44
CA SER A 12 -5.25 19.07 -1.13
C SER A 12 -4.25 18.79 0.01
N PRO A 13 -4.38 19.45 1.17
CA PRO A 13 -3.59 19.08 2.35
C PRO A 13 -3.81 17.63 2.80
N SER A 14 -5.03 17.10 2.63
CA SER A 14 -5.37 15.71 2.93
C SER A 14 -4.58 14.72 2.08
N PHE A 15 -4.41 15.00 0.78
CA PHE A 15 -3.62 14.15 -0.11
C PHE A 15 -2.15 14.10 0.32
N LYS A 16 -1.56 15.24 0.69
CA LYS A 16 -0.16 15.29 1.17
C LYS A 16 0.02 14.52 2.48
N MET A 17 -0.93 14.66 3.41
CA MET A 17 -0.93 13.91 4.67
C MET A 17 -1.08 12.41 4.43
N ASN A 18 -2.01 11.98 3.59
CA ASN A 18 -2.18 10.56 3.22
C ASN A 18 -0.92 10.02 2.55
N ALA A 19 -0.27 10.81 1.68
CA ALA A 19 0.97 10.40 1.04
C ALA A 19 2.11 10.17 2.05
N LEU A 20 2.27 11.09 2.99
CA LEU A 20 3.25 10.95 4.08
C LEU A 20 2.93 9.69 4.91
N LEU A 21 1.66 9.49 5.27
CA LEU A 21 1.23 8.35 6.07
C LEU A 21 1.48 7.01 5.36
N VAL A 22 1.31 6.92 4.03
CA VAL A 22 1.68 5.72 3.25
C VAL A 22 3.18 5.42 3.41
N TYR A 23 4.06 6.41 3.22
CA TYR A 23 5.50 6.17 3.36
C TYR A 23 5.89 5.83 4.80
N CYS A 24 5.32 6.52 5.80
CA CYS A 24 5.55 6.18 7.20
C CYS A 24 5.09 4.76 7.52
N ALA A 25 3.92 4.35 7.04
CA ALA A 25 3.39 3.00 7.23
C ALA A 25 4.29 1.94 6.58
N LEU A 26 4.81 2.18 5.37
CA LEU A 26 5.76 1.30 4.71
C LEU A 26 7.07 1.16 5.51
N VAL A 27 7.60 2.26 6.05
CA VAL A 27 8.82 2.22 6.88
C VAL A 27 8.59 1.39 8.14
N VAL A 28 7.47 1.59 8.82
CA VAL A 28 7.08 0.78 9.98
C VAL A 28 6.97 -0.69 9.61
N ASP A 29 6.31 -0.99 8.48
CA ASP A 29 6.12 -2.36 8.00
C ASP A 29 7.45 -3.07 7.72
N VAL A 30 8.37 -2.40 7.01
CA VAL A 30 9.73 -2.88 6.74
C VAL A 30 10.50 -3.10 8.04
N PHE A 31 10.42 -2.16 8.98
CA PHE A 31 11.12 -2.24 10.26
C PHE A 31 10.62 -3.41 11.11
N VAL A 32 9.31 -3.59 11.22
CA VAL A 32 8.69 -4.70 11.95
C VAL A 32 9.03 -6.04 11.31
N ALA A 33 9.05 -6.09 9.97
CA ALA A 33 9.47 -7.29 9.25
C ALA A 33 10.95 -7.64 9.53
N ALA A 34 11.86 -6.67 9.44
CA ALA A 34 13.27 -6.87 9.72
C ALA A 34 13.53 -7.22 11.20
N TYR A 35 12.82 -6.57 12.12
CA TYR A 35 12.93 -6.84 13.55
C TYR A 35 12.49 -8.29 13.89
N ALA A 36 11.44 -8.78 13.24
CA ALA A 36 10.99 -10.15 13.42
C ALA A 36 11.96 -11.20 12.86
N ASP A 37 12.81 -10.84 11.90
CA ASP A 37 13.83 -11.72 11.33
C ASP A 37 14.98 -11.95 12.32
N ILE A 38 15.31 -10.93 13.12
CA ILE A 38 16.46 -10.94 14.06
C ILE A 38 16.06 -11.45 15.45
N THR A 39 14.79 -11.33 15.82
CA THR A 39 14.32 -11.70 17.16
C THR A 39 14.15 -13.21 17.31
N TYR A 40 15.10 -13.85 18.02
CA TYR A 40 15.07 -15.27 18.39
C TYR A 40 14.50 -15.54 19.80
N GLY A 41 13.90 -14.52 20.43
CA GLY A 41 13.41 -14.61 21.81
C GLY A 41 12.21 -15.54 21.96
N SER A 42 12.15 -16.29 23.06
CA SER A 42 11.09 -17.26 23.38
C SER A 42 9.76 -16.64 23.81
N THR A 43 9.63 -15.32 23.75
CA THR A 43 8.48 -14.59 24.27
C THR A 43 7.44 -14.40 23.17
N SER A 44 6.42 -15.26 23.19
CA SER A 44 5.25 -15.20 22.30
C SER A 44 4.59 -13.81 22.24
N GLN A 45 4.67 -13.04 23.32
CA GLN A 45 4.17 -11.67 23.38
C GLN A 45 4.80 -10.74 22.32
N VAL A 46 6.10 -10.87 22.05
CA VAL A 46 6.79 -10.03 21.06
C VAL A 46 6.36 -10.38 19.64
N ASP A 47 6.22 -11.67 19.33
CA ASP A 47 5.74 -12.14 18.02
C ASP A 47 4.28 -11.73 17.76
N VAL A 48 3.43 -11.73 18.79
CA VAL A 48 2.05 -11.23 18.71
C VAL A 48 2.03 -9.72 18.45
N MET A 49 2.82 -8.93 19.20
CA MET A 49 2.91 -7.48 19.01
C MET A 49 3.40 -7.15 17.60
N ALA A 50 4.45 -7.80 17.11
CA ALA A 50 4.96 -7.61 15.76
C ALA A 50 3.89 -7.92 14.69
N THR A 51 3.12 -8.99 14.89
CA THR A 51 2.02 -9.36 13.97
C THR A 51 0.94 -8.27 13.94
N ILE A 52 0.52 -7.76 15.10
CA ILE A 52 -0.48 -6.70 15.18
C ILE A 52 0.04 -5.42 14.52
N PHE A 53 1.27 -5.00 14.82
CA PHE A 53 1.86 -3.81 14.20
C PHE A 53 1.92 -3.91 12.68
N GLN A 54 2.30 -5.08 12.15
CA GLN A 54 2.39 -5.29 10.70
C GLN A 54 1.01 -5.30 10.02
N ILE A 55 -0.01 -5.86 10.67
CA ILE A 55 -1.39 -5.81 10.18
C ILE A 55 -1.91 -4.36 10.21
N CYS A 56 -1.64 -3.61 11.28
CA CYS A 56 -2.03 -2.21 11.40
C CYS A 56 -1.34 -1.31 10.36
N SER A 57 -0.03 -1.47 10.13
CA SER A 57 0.69 -0.72 9.08
C SER A 57 0.15 -1.05 7.69
N PHE A 58 -0.18 -2.33 7.44
CA PHE A 58 -0.82 -2.75 6.20
C PHE A 58 -2.17 -2.04 5.99
N PHE A 59 -3.09 -2.10 6.96
CA PHE A 59 -4.39 -1.45 6.84
C PHE A 59 -4.29 0.07 6.71
N LEU A 60 -3.37 0.70 7.45
CA LEU A 60 -3.09 2.13 7.32
C LEU A 60 -2.64 2.47 5.88
N THR A 61 -1.75 1.67 5.31
CA THR A 61 -1.29 1.84 3.92
C THR A 61 -2.45 1.74 2.94
N VAL A 62 -3.28 0.70 3.05
CA VAL A 62 -4.44 0.49 2.18
C VAL A 62 -5.44 1.63 2.29
N MET A 63 -5.77 2.07 3.50
CA MET A 63 -6.72 3.16 3.74
C MET A 63 -6.21 4.49 3.19
N CYS A 64 -4.94 4.84 3.43
CA CYS A 64 -4.36 6.08 2.91
C CYS A 64 -4.24 6.05 1.39
N LEU A 65 -3.84 4.92 0.79
CA LEU A 65 -3.78 4.76 -0.66
C LEU A 65 -5.18 4.88 -1.28
N TYR A 66 -6.18 4.25 -0.68
CA TYR A 66 -7.58 4.37 -1.09
C TYR A 66 -8.09 5.82 -1.01
N ASN A 67 -7.80 6.53 0.08
CA ASN A 67 -8.16 7.94 0.24
C ASN A 67 -7.48 8.81 -0.83
N MET A 68 -6.23 8.55 -1.18
CA MET A 68 -5.55 9.27 -2.26
C MET A 68 -6.18 8.98 -3.62
N MET A 69 -6.54 7.72 -3.88
CA MET A 69 -7.23 7.32 -5.11
C MET A 69 -8.65 7.91 -5.19
N SER A 70 -9.37 8.03 -4.07
CA SER A 70 -10.73 8.60 -4.03
C SER A 70 -10.77 10.10 -4.32
N GLU A 71 -9.67 10.81 -4.06
CA GLU A 71 -9.54 12.21 -4.44
C GLU A 71 -9.40 12.42 -5.97
N THR A 72 -9.07 11.36 -6.73
CA THR A 72 -8.95 11.41 -8.20
C THR A 72 -10.31 11.56 -8.90
N GLN A 73 -10.30 12.12 -10.11
CA GLN A 73 -11.49 12.32 -10.93
C GLN A 73 -12.10 11.00 -11.42
N LEU A 74 -11.31 9.94 -11.53
CA LEU A 74 -11.78 8.62 -11.96
C LEU A 74 -12.84 8.07 -10.99
N VAL A 75 -12.63 8.24 -9.68
CA VAL A 75 -13.60 7.88 -8.64
C VAL A 75 -14.80 8.82 -8.65
N LYS A 76 -14.58 10.13 -8.81
CA LYS A 76 -15.67 11.14 -8.86
C LYS A 76 -16.61 10.97 -10.05
N ARG A 77 -16.11 10.39 -11.15
CA ARG A 77 -16.91 10.02 -12.34
C ARG A 77 -17.43 8.57 -12.30
N ALA A 78 -17.35 7.90 -11.15
CA ALA A 78 -17.74 6.50 -10.95
C ALA A 78 -17.07 5.49 -11.89
N MET A 79 -15.88 5.82 -12.43
CA MET A 79 -15.09 4.94 -13.29
C MET A 79 -14.20 3.98 -12.46
N PHE A 80 -14.80 3.30 -11.49
CA PHE A 80 -14.10 2.38 -10.57
C PHE A 80 -13.41 1.24 -11.31
N PHE A 81 -14.01 0.70 -12.37
CA PHE A 81 -13.43 -0.38 -13.17
C PHE A 81 -12.14 0.06 -13.88
N LYS A 82 -12.10 1.28 -14.41
CA LYS A 82 -10.92 1.79 -15.11
C LYS A 82 -9.77 2.05 -14.14
N LEU A 83 -10.09 2.53 -12.93
CA LEU A 83 -9.12 2.68 -11.86
C LEU A 83 -8.60 1.30 -11.37
N ALA A 84 -9.49 0.33 -11.21
CA ALA A 84 -9.12 -1.02 -10.82
C ALA A 84 -8.23 -1.71 -11.86
N ASP A 85 -8.49 -1.49 -13.15
CA ASP A 85 -7.65 -2.00 -14.24
C ASP A 85 -6.28 -1.30 -14.27
N GLU A 86 -6.28 0.01 -14.08
CA GLU A 86 -5.06 0.82 -14.08
C GLU A 86 -4.13 0.56 -12.88
N PHE A 87 -4.70 0.19 -11.73
CA PHE A 87 -3.99 -0.18 -10.51
C PHE A 87 -4.11 -1.67 -10.18
N ALA A 88 -4.47 -2.52 -11.15
CA ALA A 88 -4.66 -3.95 -10.94
C ALA A 88 -3.44 -4.64 -10.30
N PRO A 89 -2.18 -4.33 -10.69
CA PRO A 89 -1.01 -4.91 -10.03
C PRO A 89 -0.94 -4.57 -8.54
N ALA A 90 -1.31 -3.34 -8.16
CA ALA A 90 -1.28 -2.89 -6.78
C ALA A 90 -2.36 -3.60 -5.95
N VAL A 91 -3.58 -3.74 -6.49
CA VAL A 91 -4.67 -4.47 -5.81
C VAL A 91 -4.31 -5.93 -5.62
N PHE A 92 -3.83 -6.59 -6.68
CA PHE A 92 -3.44 -8.00 -6.63
C PHE A 92 -2.30 -8.25 -5.65
N LEU A 93 -1.22 -7.47 -5.71
CA LEU A 93 -0.07 -7.66 -4.83
C LEU A 93 -0.34 -7.24 -3.38
N THR A 94 -1.22 -6.27 -3.15
CA THR A 94 -1.68 -5.91 -1.80
C THR A 94 -2.45 -7.06 -1.17
N PHE A 95 -3.38 -7.67 -1.93
CA PHE A 95 -4.12 -8.83 -1.46
C PHE A 95 -3.20 -10.04 -1.23
N LEU A 96 -2.31 -10.32 -2.19
CA LEU A 96 -1.36 -11.42 -2.10
C LEU A 96 -0.46 -11.24 -0.87
N TYR A 97 0.09 -10.04 -0.67
CA TYR A 97 0.89 -9.72 0.50
C TYR A 97 0.14 -10.00 1.79
N PHE A 98 -1.10 -9.51 1.94
CA PHE A 98 -1.93 -9.77 3.11
C PHE A 98 -2.08 -11.26 3.42
N VAL A 99 -2.37 -12.08 2.40
CA VAL A 99 -2.48 -13.54 2.59
C VAL A 99 -1.17 -14.14 3.10
N PHE A 100 -0.03 -13.75 2.50
CA PHE A 100 1.28 -14.26 2.89
C PHE A 100 1.74 -13.78 4.27
N ILE A 101 1.40 -12.55 4.68
CA ILE A 101 1.69 -12.10 6.06
C ILE A 101 0.93 -12.97 7.06
N LEU A 102 -0.37 -13.19 6.83
CA LEU A 102 -1.20 -13.96 7.74
C LEU A 102 -0.71 -15.41 7.80
N ALA A 103 -0.48 -16.04 6.65
CA ALA A 103 0.00 -17.41 6.58
C ALA A 103 1.32 -17.57 7.36
N THR A 104 2.31 -16.72 7.10
CA THR A 104 3.63 -16.83 7.74
C THR A 104 3.59 -16.52 9.22
N ARG A 105 2.87 -15.47 9.62
CA ARG A 105 2.78 -15.04 11.02
C ARG A 105 1.99 -16.03 11.87
N PHE A 106 0.85 -16.53 11.39
CA PHE A 106 0.08 -17.53 12.11
C PHE A 106 0.80 -18.87 12.18
N TYR A 107 1.51 -19.28 11.11
CA TYR A 107 2.32 -20.50 11.16
C TYR A 107 3.42 -20.40 12.21
N ARG A 108 4.16 -19.28 12.24
CA ARG A 108 5.19 -19.02 13.27
C ARG A 108 4.59 -19.00 14.67
N LEU A 109 3.49 -18.26 14.89
CA LEU A 109 2.81 -18.21 16.18
C LEU A 109 2.36 -19.60 16.64
N GLY A 110 1.80 -20.42 15.74
CA GLY A 110 1.39 -21.79 16.03
C GLY A 110 2.55 -22.65 16.53
N LEU A 111 3.72 -22.56 15.88
CA LEU A 111 4.93 -23.25 16.34
C LEU A 111 5.40 -22.75 17.71
N VAL A 112 5.39 -21.43 17.92
CA VAL A 112 5.78 -20.83 19.21
C VAL A 112 4.85 -21.27 20.34
N TYR A 113 3.54 -21.33 20.11
CA TYR A 113 2.57 -21.83 21.10
C TYR A 113 2.72 -23.33 21.41
N GLN A 114 3.26 -24.11 20.46
CA GLN A 114 3.62 -25.50 20.67
C GLN A 114 4.96 -25.68 21.41
N ASN A 115 5.61 -24.59 21.84
CA ASN A 115 6.93 -24.56 22.47
C ASN A 115 8.04 -25.13 21.56
N TYR A 116 7.90 -24.99 20.23
CA TYR A 116 8.99 -25.36 19.32
C TYR A 116 10.22 -24.46 19.58
N PRO A 117 11.45 -25.03 19.60
CA PRO A 117 12.65 -24.22 19.73
C PRO A 117 12.79 -23.25 18.56
N HIS A 118 12.95 -21.95 18.82
CA HIS A 118 12.98 -20.91 17.78
C HIS A 118 14.02 -21.17 16.66
N LEU A 119 15.18 -21.74 17.01
CA LEU A 119 16.20 -22.10 16.04
C LEU A 119 15.77 -23.25 15.11
N GLN A 120 14.91 -24.14 15.59
CA GLN A 120 14.42 -25.28 14.81
C GLN A 120 13.28 -24.90 13.86
N ILE A 121 12.56 -23.80 14.13
CA ILE A 121 11.53 -23.27 13.23
C ILE A 121 12.10 -23.00 11.82
N TRP A 122 13.34 -22.54 11.73
CA TRP A 122 14.03 -22.30 10.46
C TRP A 122 14.46 -23.58 9.72
N ASN A 123 14.49 -24.72 10.42
CA ASN A 123 14.78 -26.01 9.81
C ASN A 123 13.53 -26.68 9.24
N GLU A 124 12.34 -26.16 9.57
CA GLU A 124 11.09 -26.61 8.97
C GLU A 124 10.99 -26.13 7.52
N SER A 125 11.16 -27.05 6.57
CA SER A 125 11.12 -26.77 5.12
C SER A 125 9.85 -26.02 4.69
N ALA A 126 8.70 -26.35 5.29
CA ALA A 126 7.43 -25.69 5.04
C ALA A 126 7.45 -24.21 5.49
N PHE A 127 7.98 -23.93 6.68
CA PHE A 127 8.10 -22.56 7.19
C PHE A 127 9.08 -21.74 6.36
N THR A 128 10.26 -22.29 6.08
CA THR A 128 11.30 -21.59 5.33
C THR A 128 10.87 -21.30 3.89
N GLY A 129 10.20 -22.24 3.22
CA GLY A 129 9.63 -22.00 1.90
C GLY A 129 8.59 -20.88 1.93
N LEU A 130 7.61 -20.97 2.84
CA LEU A 130 6.58 -19.95 3.02
C LEU A 130 7.16 -18.56 3.31
N TYR A 131 8.19 -18.50 4.16
CA TYR A 131 8.89 -17.28 4.51
C TYR A 131 9.61 -16.66 3.30
N ILE A 132 10.34 -17.46 2.49
CA ILE A 132 11.02 -16.97 1.29
C ILE A 132 10.01 -16.38 0.30
N PHE A 133 8.91 -17.09 0.03
CA PHE A 133 7.85 -16.58 -0.85
C PHE A 133 7.24 -15.29 -0.30
N THR A 134 7.03 -15.21 1.02
CA THR A 134 6.53 -13.99 1.67
C THR A 134 7.47 -12.81 1.47
N LYS A 135 8.79 -13.00 1.57
CA LYS A 135 9.77 -11.93 1.31
C LYS A 135 9.74 -11.46 -0.14
N ILE A 136 9.62 -12.38 -1.10
CA ILE A 136 9.50 -12.02 -2.53
C ILE A 136 8.23 -11.17 -2.76
N VAL A 137 7.09 -11.64 -2.26
CA VAL A 137 5.80 -10.92 -2.38
C VAL A 137 5.86 -9.57 -1.66
N GLN A 138 6.52 -9.51 -0.51
CA GLN A 138 6.71 -8.27 0.27
C GLN A 138 7.48 -7.21 -0.53
N VAL A 139 8.57 -7.59 -1.21
CA VAL A 139 9.33 -6.67 -2.09
C VAL A 139 8.48 -6.19 -3.27
N MET A 140 7.72 -7.10 -3.90
CA MET A 140 6.81 -6.74 -4.99
C MET A 140 5.69 -5.80 -4.53
N TYR A 141 5.13 -6.03 -3.34
CA TYR A 141 4.15 -5.16 -2.70
C TYR A 141 4.70 -3.76 -2.47
N TYR A 142 5.86 -3.63 -1.82
CA TYR A 142 6.48 -2.31 -1.60
C TYR A 142 6.74 -1.57 -2.91
N SER A 143 7.27 -2.28 -3.91
CA SER A 143 7.55 -1.71 -5.23
C SER A 143 6.27 -1.20 -5.89
N THR A 144 5.16 -1.94 -5.79
CA THR A 144 3.89 -1.54 -6.40
C THR A 144 3.15 -0.45 -5.64
N VAL A 145 3.26 -0.39 -4.31
CA VAL A 145 2.75 0.74 -3.53
C VAL A 145 3.51 2.02 -3.89
N VAL A 146 4.85 1.97 -3.94
CA VAL A 146 5.67 3.13 -4.33
C VAL A 146 5.38 3.55 -5.78
N TRP A 147 5.24 2.59 -6.70
CA TRP A 147 4.83 2.88 -8.07
C TRP A 147 3.45 3.56 -8.14
N SER A 148 2.48 3.05 -7.38
CA SER A 148 1.12 3.63 -7.32
C SER A 148 1.16 5.07 -6.79
N MET A 149 1.95 5.30 -5.73
CA MET A 149 2.18 6.61 -5.15
C MET A 149 2.83 7.58 -6.14
N GLN A 150 3.88 7.15 -6.84
CA GLN A 150 4.53 7.96 -7.87
C GLN A 150 3.59 8.27 -9.02
N LYS A 151 2.80 7.29 -9.46
CA LYS A 151 1.81 7.48 -10.53
C LYS A 151 0.75 8.49 -10.14
N LEU A 152 0.23 8.44 -8.92
CA LEU A 152 -0.71 9.42 -8.39
C LEU A 152 -0.06 10.81 -8.26
N LEU A 153 1.18 10.90 -7.78
CA LEU A 153 1.88 12.19 -7.62
C LEU A 153 2.27 12.84 -8.96
N ALA A 154 2.65 12.04 -9.95
CA ALA A 154 3.14 12.50 -11.25
C ALA A 154 2.04 12.80 -12.27
N SER A 155 0.79 12.42 -11.99
CA SER A 155 -0.32 12.53 -12.95
C SER A 155 -1.31 13.62 -12.52
N PRO A 156 -1.01 14.92 -12.75
CA PRO A 156 -1.94 16.02 -12.46
C PRO A 156 -3.25 15.90 -13.25
N GLU A 157 -3.23 15.17 -14.38
CA GLU A 157 -4.40 14.84 -15.21
C GLU A 157 -5.45 14.01 -14.47
N LEU A 158 -5.05 13.19 -13.48
CA LEU A 158 -5.98 12.45 -12.63
C LEU A 158 -6.78 13.37 -11.69
N PHE A 159 -6.31 14.59 -11.45
CA PHE A 159 -6.93 15.58 -10.55
C PHE A 159 -7.58 16.74 -11.29
N ARG A 160 -7.06 17.09 -12.47
CA ARG A 160 -7.58 18.18 -13.30
C ARG A 160 -8.98 17.84 -13.77
N SER A 161 -9.97 18.62 -13.31
CA SER A 161 -11.22 18.74 -14.03
C SER A 161 -10.86 19.14 -15.46
N SER A 162 -11.35 18.39 -16.44
CA SER A 162 -11.54 18.97 -17.77
C SER A 162 -12.43 20.18 -17.58
N GLN A 163 -11.81 21.36 -17.52
CA GLN A 163 -12.44 22.66 -17.45
C GLN A 163 -12.86 23.12 -18.86
N SER A 164 -13.07 22.19 -19.81
CA SER A 164 -13.28 22.49 -21.23
C SER A 164 -14.59 21.98 -21.82
N SER A 165 -15.55 21.49 -21.04
CA SER A 165 -16.87 21.07 -21.57
C SER A 165 -18.07 21.87 -21.05
N PHE A 166 -17.86 23.01 -20.39
CA PHE A 166 -18.92 23.99 -20.14
C PHE A 166 -18.44 25.38 -20.58
N HIS A 167 -18.39 25.61 -21.89
CA HIS A 167 -18.66 26.94 -22.38
C HIS A 167 -20.15 27.19 -22.09
N SER A 168 -20.44 28.05 -21.11
CA SER A 168 -21.74 28.69 -21.08
C SER A 168 -21.87 29.48 -22.38
N VAL A 169 -22.75 29.04 -23.26
CA VAL A 169 -23.25 29.86 -24.35
C VAL A 169 -23.99 30.99 -23.67
N TYR A 170 -23.32 32.12 -23.46
CA TYR A 170 -24.02 33.37 -23.20
C TYR A 170 -24.87 33.65 -24.44
N PRO A 171 -26.21 33.77 -24.34
CA PRO A 171 -26.94 34.36 -25.43
C PRO A 171 -26.48 35.81 -25.55
N ALA A 172 -25.84 36.13 -26.66
CA ALA A 172 -25.68 37.51 -27.09
C ALA A 172 -27.10 38.03 -27.41
N ASN A 173 -27.71 38.72 -26.45
CA ASN A 173 -28.90 39.52 -26.73
C ASN A 173 -28.44 40.74 -27.53
N ASN A 174 -28.79 40.74 -28.83
CA ASN A 174 -28.90 41.95 -29.64
C ASN A 174 -30.15 42.74 -29.25
#